data_AF-A0A951US11-F1
#
_entry.id   AF-A0A951US11-F1
#
_cell.length_a   1.000
_cell.length_b   1.000
_cell.length_c   1.000
_cell.angle_alpha   90.00
_cell.angle_beta   90.00
_cell.angle_gamma   90.00
#
_symmetry.space_group_name_H-M   'P 1'
#
loop_
_entity.id
_entity.type
_entity.pdbx_description
1 polymer ?
#
loop_
_entity_poly.entity_id
_entity_poly.type
_entity_poly.pdbx_seq_one_letter_code
_entity_poly.pdbx_strand_id
1 'polypeptide(L)'
;MTYAGWLQPNSCGEKPEDWRKVKVIDRLFRANLTIKPPHPVPGLLAKIKEPKKPKQIAAAPVDKLTGEQVKQGREKLSWNRKELGGFLDLSADYIGKLERGDREITLELETRLRKLLHL
;
A
#
# COMPACT_ATOMS: atom_id res chain seq x y z
N MET A 1 22.15 -13.64 -8.51
CA MET A 1 22.97 -14.56 -7.71
C MET A 1 22.49 -15.97 -7.97
N THR A 2 23.43 -16.85 -8.27
CA THR A 2 23.18 -18.21 -8.78
C THR A 2 23.32 -19.19 -7.62
N TYR A 3 22.49 -20.23 -7.60
CA TYR A 3 22.43 -21.29 -6.60
C TYR A 3 23.81 -21.83 -6.19
N ALA A 4 23.89 -22.47 -5.00
CA ALA A 4 25.08 -23.23 -4.60
C ALA A 4 25.54 -24.12 -5.76
N GLY A 5 26.85 -24.11 -6.07
CA GLY A 5 27.38 -24.69 -7.31
C GLY A 5 26.79 -26.05 -7.64
N TRP A 6 26.78 -26.98 -6.68
CA TRP A 6 26.26 -28.35 -6.78
C TRP A 6 24.73 -28.49 -7.06
N LEU A 7 23.95 -27.41 -6.92
CA LEU A 7 22.50 -27.36 -7.21
C LEU A 7 22.17 -26.79 -8.60
N GLN A 8 23.17 -26.29 -9.33
CA GLN A 8 22.93 -25.70 -10.66
C GLN A 8 22.70 -26.80 -11.71
N PRO A 9 21.85 -26.56 -12.73
CA PRO A 9 21.42 -27.59 -13.69
C PRO A 9 22.52 -28.28 -14.52
N ASN A 10 23.80 -27.86 -14.44
CA ASN A 10 24.94 -28.48 -15.13
C ASN A 10 26.17 -28.65 -14.22
N SER A 11 25.98 -28.70 -12.90
CA SER A 11 27.12 -28.74 -11.99
C SER A 11 27.63 -30.16 -11.74
N CYS A 12 28.95 -30.34 -11.80
CA CYS A 12 29.65 -31.51 -11.26
C CYS A 12 30.16 -31.27 -9.82
N GLY A 13 29.60 -30.29 -9.11
CA GLY A 13 30.03 -29.96 -7.75
C GLY A 13 29.76 -31.11 -6.78
N GLU A 14 30.73 -31.42 -5.92
CA GLU A 14 30.57 -32.46 -4.92
C GLU A 14 29.41 -32.17 -3.98
N LYS A 15 28.59 -33.19 -3.73
CA LYS A 15 27.48 -33.09 -2.80
C LYS A 15 28.03 -33.11 -1.37
N PRO A 16 27.61 -32.19 -0.51
CA PRO A 16 28.03 -32.20 0.90
C PRO A 16 27.57 -33.48 1.60
N GLU A 17 28.39 -34.02 2.50
CA GLU A 17 28.18 -35.32 3.15
C GLU A 17 26.80 -35.46 3.83
N ASP A 18 26.30 -34.36 4.41
CA ASP A 18 25.00 -34.31 5.09
C ASP A 18 23.81 -33.92 4.20
N TRP A 19 23.94 -33.97 2.87
CA TRP A 19 22.87 -33.51 1.95
C TRP A 19 21.54 -34.25 2.10
N ARG A 20 21.54 -35.49 2.61
CA ARG A 20 20.32 -36.28 2.90
C ARG A 20 19.73 -36.01 4.27
N LYS A 21 20.52 -35.48 5.22
CA LYS A 21 20.08 -35.24 6.61
C LYS A 21 19.28 -33.95 6.76
N VAL A 22 19.50 -33.00 5.84
CA VAL A 22 18.84 -31.69 5.82
C VAL A 22 18.06 -31.56 4.51
N LYS A 23 16.75 -31.26 4.59
CA LYS A 23 15.97 -30.98 3.39
C LYS A 23 16.58 -29.78 2.67
N VAL A 24 16.68 -29.87 1.34
CA VAL A 24 17.26 -28.80 0.50
C VAL A 24 16.60 -27.45 0.79
N ILE A 25 15.30 -27.45 1.03
CA ILE A 25 14.50 -26.27 1.38
C ILE A 25 15.00 -25.62 2.67
N ASP A 26 15.22 -26.39 3.74
CA ASP A 26 15.72 -25.86 5.02
C ASP A 26 17.12 -25.25 4.87
N ARG A 27 17.94 -25.84 4.00
CA ARG A 27 19.28 -25.31 3.69
C ARG A 27 19.22 -24.00 2.88
N LEU A 28 18.26 -23.86 1.98
CA LEU A 28 18.02 -22.63 1.24
C LEU A 28 17.53 -21.51 2.18
N PHE A 29 16.64 -21.84 3.13
CA PHE A 29 16.19 -20.87 4.12
C PHE A 29 17.28 -20.43 5.10
N ARG A 30 18.24 -21.31 5.42
CA ARG A 30 19.41 -20.97 6.24
C ARG A 30 20.46 -20.14 5.50
N ALA A 31 20.43 -20.10 4.17
CA ALA A 31 21.37 -19.29 3.41
C ALA A 31 21.03 -17.81 3.62
N ASN A 32 21.92 -17.06 4.27
CA ASN A 32 21.74 -15.63 4.48
C ASN A 32 21.60 -14.91 3.13
N LEU A 33 20.43 -14.32 2.88
CA LEU A 33 20.16 -13.48 1.72
C LEU A 33 20.94 -12.17 1.86
N THR A 34 22.16 -12.14 1.31
CA THR A 34 22.90 -10.89 1.14
C THR A 34 22.35 -10.16 -0.08
N ILE A 35 21.24 -9.44 0.10
CA ILE A 35 20.70 -8.55 -0.94
C ILE A 35 21.68 -7.38 -1.05
N LYS A 36 22.55 -7.41 -2.06
CA LYS A 36 23.35 -6.24 -2.38
C LYS A 36 22.40 -5.14 -2.85
N PRO A 37 22.40 -3.96 -2.20
CA PRO A 37 21.63 -2.85 -2.73
C PRO A 37 22.13 -2.55 -4.15
N PRO A 38 21.21 -2.30 -5.11
CA PRO A 38 21.62 -1.93 -6.45
C PRO A 38 22.47 -0.65 -6.38
N HIS A 39 23.43 -0.53 -7.31
CA HIS A 39 24.24 0.68 -7.43
C HIS A 39 23.32 1.91 -7.49
N PRO A 40 23.57 2.96 -6.68
CA PRO A 40 22.71 4.15 -6.69
C PRO A 40 22.68 4.74 -8.10
N VAL A 41 21.48 4.88 -8.65
CA VAL A 41 21.29 5.45 -9.99
C VAL A 41 21.71 6.92 -9.94
N PRO A 42 22.74 7.36 -10.70
CA PRO A 42 23.28 8.73 -10.62
C PRO A 42 22.21 9.82 -10.85
N GLY A 43 21.18 9.52 -11.65
CA GLY A 43 20.06 10.43 -11.91
C GLY A 43 19.17 10.73 -10.69
N LEU A 44 19.19 9.91 -9.63
CA LEU A 44 18.41 10.17 -8.40
C LEU A 44 19.10 11.18 -7.48
N LEU A 45 20.43 11.26 -7.49
CA LEU A 45 21.20 12.22 -6.68
C LEU A 45 20.98 13.66 -7.15
N ALA A 46 20.82 13.87 -8.46
CA ALA A 46 20.51 15.19 -9.03
C ALA A 46 19.14 15.72 -8.55
N LYS A 47 18.16 14.84 -8.32
CA LYS A 47 16.80 15.21 -7.86
C LYS A 47 16.70 15.46 -6.36
N ILE A 48 17.65 14.98 -5.56
CA ILE A 48 17.69 15.20 -4.11
C ILE A 48 18.22 16.61 -3.79
N LYS A 49 18.99 17.21 -4.70
CA LYS A 49 19.59 18.53 -4.52
C LYS A 49 18.61 19.68 -4.69
N GLU A 50 17.42 19.42 -5.24
CA GLU A 50 16.34 20.39 -5.28
C GLU A 50 15.51 20.26 -4.01
N PRO A 51 15.64 21.17 -3.02
CA PRO A 51 14.67 21.22 -1.94
C PRO A 51 13.31 21.49 -2.58
N LYS A 52 12.45 20.47 -2.63
CA LYS A 52 11.03 20.65 -2.94
C LYS A 52 10.52 21.67 -1.95
N LYS A 53 10.29 22.89 -2.43
CA LYS A 53 9.62 23.93 -1.66
C LYS A 53 8.39 23.28 -1.02
N PRO A 54 8.19 23.40 0.30
CA PRO A 54 6.96 22.92 0.90
C PRO A 54 5.83 23.64 0.17
N LYS A 55 5.06 22.89 -0.63
CA LYS A 55 3.77 23.37 -1.08
C LYS A 55 3.03 23.63 0.21
N GLN A 56 2.82 24.91 0.52
CA GLN A 56 1.89 25.31 1.56
C GLN A 56 0.57 24.64 1.17
N ILE A 57 0.24 23.57 1.89
CA ILE A 57 -1.12 23.05 1.88
C ILE A 57 -1.87 24.18 2.55
N ALA A 58 -2.49 25.05 1.75
CA ALA A 58 -3.51 25.93 2.26
C ALA A 58 -4.47 25.00 3.00
N ALA A 59 -4.60 25.20 4.31
CA ALA A 59 -5.61 24.52 5.10
C ALA A 59 -6.93 24.86 4.41
N ALA A 60 -7.47 23.91 3.64
CA ALA A 60 -8.80 24.02 3.11
C ALA A 60 -9.69 24.31 4.33
N PRO A 61 -10.63 25.25 4.21
CA PRO A 61 -11.57 25.51 5.30
C PRO A 61 -12.12 24.14 5.74
N VAL A 62 -12.06 23.88 7.04
CA VAL A 62 -12.63 22.67 7.63
C VAL A 62 -14.14 22.85 7.64
N ASP A 63 -14.71 23.00 6.45
CA ASP A 63 -16.14 22.91 6.25
C ASP A 63 -16.49 21.45 6.54
N LYS A 64 -17.40 21.26 7.48
CA LYS A 64 -17.89 19.94 7.87
C LYS A 64 -18.30 19.19 6.61
N LEU A 65 -17.78 17.99 6.43
CA LEU A 65 -18.12 17.15 5.29
C LEU A 65 -19.64 16.98 5.21
N THR A 66 -20.26 17.45 4.13
CA THR A 66 -21.71 17.31 3.93
C THR A 66 -22.03 15.98 3.23
N GLY A 67 -23.23 15.43 3.49
CA GLY A 67 -23.69 14.20 2.82
C GLY A 67 -23.65 14.29 1.29
N GLU A 68 -23.89 15.48 0.72
CA GLU A 68 -23.77 15.73 -0.71
C GLU A 68 -22.33 15.62 -1.21
N GLN A 69 -21.34 16.10 -0.46
CA GLN A 69 -19.93 15.95 -0.81
C GLN A 69 -19.50 14.48 -0.84
N VAL A 70 -20.03 13.67 0.10
CA VAL A 70 -19.80 12.21 0.11
C VAL A 70 -20.38 11.58 -1.15
N LYS A 71 -21.61 11.94 -1.53
CA LYS A 71 -22.26 11.44 -2.75
C LYS A 71 -21.45 11.83 -4.01
N GLN A 72 -21.02 13.09 -4.10
CA GLN A 72 -20.21 13.58 -5.23
C GLN A 72 -18.84 12.88 -5.29
N GLY A 73 -18.17 12.69 -4.16
CA GLY A 73 -16.89 11.96 -4.09
C GLY A 73 -17.05 10.52 -4.57
N ARG A 74 -18.13 9.85 -4.13
CA ARG A 74 -18.46 8.49 -4.56
C ARG A 74 -18.72 8.41 -6.07
N GLU A 75 -19.47 9.35 -6.63
CA GLU A 75 -19.77 9.42 -8.07
C GLU A 75 -18.52 9.71 -8.90
N LYS A 76 -17.63 10.61 -8.46
CA LYS A 76 -16.35 10.88 -9.11
C LYS A 76 -15.46 9.65 -9.22
N LEU A 77 -15.48 8.81 -8.19
CA LEU A 77 -14.73 7.55 -8.16
C LEU A 77 -15.49 6.38 -8.77
N SER A 78 -16.71 6.61 -9.30
CA SER A 78 -17.59 5.59 -9.88
C SER A 78 -17.88 4.43 -8.93
N TRP A 79 -17.90 4.70 -7.61
CA TRP A 79 -18.14 3.68 -6.60
C TRP A 79 -19.63 3.49 -6.29
N ASN A 80 -20.01 2.26 -5.98
CA ASN A 80 -21.32 1.94 -5.45
C ASN A 80 -21.36 2.11 -3.92
N ARG A 81 -22.55 2.34 -3.34
CA ARG A 81 -22.74 2.47 -1.88
C ARG A 81 -22.25 1.24 -1.11
N LYS A 82 -22.37 0.05 -1.72
CA LYS A 82 -21.87 -1.20 -1.12
C LYS A 82 -20.34 -1.23 -1.08
N GLU A 83 -19.67 -0.69 -2.09
CA GLU A 83 -18.20 -0.67 -2.15
C GLU A 83 -17.64 0.31 -1.14
N LEU A 84 -18.18 1.54 -1.10
CA LEU A 84 -17.84 2.51 -0.06
C LEU A 84 -18.14 1.97 1.35
N GLY A 85 -19.22 1.20 1.49
CA GLY A 85 -19.59 0.51 2.73
C GLY A 85 -18.57 -0.52 3.15
N GLY A 86 -18.10 -1.34 2.20
CA GLY A 86 -17.05 -2.33 2.43
C GLY A 86 -15.73 -1.71 2.88
N PHE A 87 -15.35 -0.53 2.37
CA PHE A 87 -14.11 0.15 2.80
C PHE A 87 -14.20 0.80 4.19
N LEU A 88 -15.42 1.10 4.65
CA LEU A 88 -15.67 1.77 5.92
C LEU A 88 -16.22 0.84 7.00
N ASP A 89 -16.44 -0.43 6.69
CA ASP A 89 -17.18 -1.40 7.50
C ASP A 89 -18.60 -0.92 7.87
N LEU A 90 -19.26 -0.23 6.94
CA LEU A 90 -20.61 0.32 7.10
C LEU A 90 -21.58 -0.34 6.14
N SER A 91 -22.85 -0.46 6.55
CA SER A 91 -23.89 -0.95 5.65
C SER A 91 -24.19 0.06 4.55
N ALA A 92 -24.60 -0.42 3.37
CA ALA A 92 -25.00 0.45 2.26
C ALA A 92 -26.16 1.40 2.63
N ASP A 93 -27.06 0.94 3.50
CA ASP A 93 -28.14 1.76 4.05
C ASP A 93 -27.62 2.85 5.00
N TYR A 94 -26.57 2.56 5.76
CA TYR A 94 -25.91 3.54 6.62
C TYR A 94 -25.33 4.68 5.76
N ILE A 95 -24.66 4.34 4.66
CA ILE A 95 -24.14 5.32 3.71
C ILE A 95 -25.26 6.11 3.04
N GLY A 96 -26.37 5.46 2.67
CA GLY A 96 -27.54 6.16 2.14
C GLY A 96 -28.10 7.21 3.11
N LYS A 97 -28.12 6.92 4.42
CA LYS A 97 -28.52 7.86 5.47
C LYS A 97 -27.50 9.00 5.66
N LEU A 98 -26.21 8.70 5.56
CA LEU A 98 -25.15 9.72 5.59
C LEU A 98 -25.27 10.69 4.40
N GLU A 99 -25.46 10.16 3.17
CA GLU A 99 -25.59 10.98 1.96
C GLU A 99 -26.83 11.90 2.01
N ARG A 100 -27.91 11.47 2.66
CA ARG A 100 -29.14 12.26 2.84
C ARG A 100 -29.04 13.31 3.96
N GLY A 101 -28.04 13.22 4.83
CA GLY A 101 -27.92 14.07 6.01
C GLY A 101 -28.78 13.62 7.21
N ASP A 102 -29.38 12.43 7.17
CA ASP A 102 -30.14 11.85 8.29
C ASP A 102 -29.25 11.45 9.47
N ARG A 103 -27.94 11.31 9.23
CA ARG A 103 -26.93 10.97 10.24
C ARG A 103 -25.78 11.95 10.22
N GLU A 104 -25.34 12.32 11.42
CA GLU A 104 -24.15 13.13 11.60
C GLU A 104 -22.90 12.33 11.25
N ILE A 105 -21.98 12.98 10.54
CA ILE A 105 -20.66 12.42 10.22
C ILE A 105 -19.77 12.65 11.43
N THR A 106 -19.39 11.56 12.12
CA THR A 106 -18.42 11.65 13.22
C THR A 106 -17.05 12.02 12.69
N LEU A 107 -16.24 12.70 13.51
CA LEU A 107 -14.92 13.20 13.10
C LEU A 107 -13.99 12.07 12.60
N GLU A 108 -14.06 10.89 13.21
CA GLU A 108 -13.31 9.72 12.75
C GLU A 108 -13.76 9.25 11.35
N LEU A 109 -15.07 9.22 11.11
CA LEU A 109 -15.64 8.79 9.85
C LEU A 109 -15.37 9.81 8.74
N GLU A 110 -15.40 11.10 9.08
CA GLU A 110 -15.00 12.20 8.21
C GLU A 110 -13.55 12.09 7.75
N THR A 111 -12.60 11.85 8.66
CA THR A 111 -11.18 11.69 8.26
C THR A 111 -10.96 10.49 7.36
N ARG A 112 -11.67 9.37 7.59
CA ARG A 112 -11.63 8.20 6.71
C ARG A 112 -12.24 8.50 5.34
N LEU A 113 -13.37 9.19 5.30
CA LEU A 113 -14.02 9.59 4.05
C LEU A 113 -13.17 10.55 3.23
N ARG A 114 -12.58 11.58 3.84
CA ARG A 114 -11.68 12.52 3.13
C ARG A 114 -10.46 11.80 2.54
N LYS A 115 -9.89 10.84 3.27
CA LYS A 115 -8.79 10.00 2.77
C LYS A 115 -9.21 9.13 1.58
N LEU A 116 -10.38 8.51 1.63
CA LEU A 116 -10.86 7.60 0.60
C LEU A 116 -11.38 8.32 -0.65
N LEU A 117 -12.09 9.44 -0.45
CA LEU A 117 -12.74 10.20 -1.53
C LEU A 117 -11.83 11.28 -2.12
N HIS A 118 -10.59 11.42 -1.61
CA HIS A 118 -9.63 12.45 -2.00
C HIS A 118 -10.23 13.87 -1.97
N LEU A 119 -10.96 14.17 -0.88
CA LEU A 119 -11.62 15.44 -0.60
C LEU A 119 -10.78 16.32 0.34
#